data_AF-A0AAN1NQ77-F1
#
_entry.id   AF-A0AAN1NQ77-F1
#
_cell.length_a   1.000
_cell.length_b   1.000
_cell.length_c   1.000
_cell.angle_alpha   90.00
_cell.angle_beta   90.00
_cell.angle_gamma   90.00
#
_symmetry.space_group_name_H-M   'P 1'
#
loop_
_entity.id
_entity.type
_entity.pdbx_description
1 polymer ?
#
loop_
_entity_poly.entity_id
_entity_poly.type
_entity_poly.pdbx_seq_one_letter_code
_entity_poly.pdbx_strand_id
1 'polypeptide(L)'
;MRTVLNILNFVLGGFFTTLSWLFATLISIVLVFTLPLTRSCWEITKLSLLPFGNEAVHVDVLRPESKSHIMNTGGTFLNIFWLIFFGWWLCLSHISVGIVQCISIIGIPVGIANFKIAAIALWPVGRRVVSVEEARAAREANARRY
;
A
#
# COMPACT_ATOMS: atom_id res chain seq x y z
N MET A 1 10.47 -37.32 -35.73
CA MET A 1 10.13 -37.96 -34.43
C MET A 1 9.67 -36.93 -33.38
N ARG A 2 10.44 -35.87 -33.06
CA ARG A 2 10.06 -34.86 -32.04
C ARG A 2 8.77 -34.07 -32.35
N THR A 3 8.51 -33.77 -33.63
CA THR A 3 7.31 -33.05 -34.08
C THR A 3 6.02 -33.84 -33.88
N VAL A 4 6.04 -35.14 -34.13
CA VAL A 4 4.87 -36.03 -33.93
C VAL A 4 4.52 -36.13 -32.45
N LEU A 5 5.53 -36.19 -31.56
CA LEU A 5 5.35 -36.18 -30.11
C LEU A 5 4.75 -34.86 -29.60
N ASN A 6 5.16 -33.71 -30.15
CA ASN A 6 4.57 -32.42 -29.79
C ASN A 6 3.10 -32.30 -30.24
N ILE A 7 2.77 -32.82 -31.42
CA ILE A 7 1.39 -32.85 -31.92
C ILE A 7 0.53 -33.77 -31.05
N LEU A 8 1.05 -34.94 -30.68
CA LEU A 8 0.37 -35.86 -29.77
C LEU A 8 0.15 -35.22 -28.38
N ASN A 9 1.17 -34.57 -27.82
CA ASN A 9 1.06 -33.83 -26.56
C ASN A 9 0.04 -32.69 -26.66
N PHE A 10 0.03 -31.94 -27.77
CA PHE A 10 -0.93 -30.86 -27.99
C PHE A 10 -2.38 -31.37 -27.98
N VAL A 11 -2.65 -32.51 -28.64
CA VAL A 11 -3.98 -33.13 -28.74
C VAL A 11 -4.40 -33.84 -27.45
N LEU A 12 -3.46 -34.45 -26.71
CA LEU A 12 -3.74 -35.18 -25.46
C LEU A 12 -3.87 -34.28 -24.22
N GLY A 13 -3.75 -32.95 -24.35
CA GLY A 13 -4.02 -32.02 -23.25
C GLY A 13 -2.95 -30.93 -23.01
N GLY A 14 -1.84 -30.95 -23.75
CA GLY A 14 -0.77 -29.95 -23.65
C GLY A 14 -1.23 -28.52 -23.94
N PHE A 15 -2.26 -28.35 -24.78
CA PHE A 15 -2.92 -27.04 -24.96
C PHE A 15 -3.53 -26.51 -23.66
N PHE A 16 -4.29 -27.33 -22.94
CA PHE A 16 -4.90 -26.94 -21.66
C PHE A 16 -3.84 -26.64 -20.60
N THR A 17 -2.80 -27.46 -20.51
CA THR A 17 -1.68 -27.21 -19.59
C THR A 17 -1.00 -25.87 -19.86
N THR A 18 -0.73 -25.56 -21.14
CA THR A 18 -0.11 -24.28 -21.53
C THR A 18 -1.02 -23.09 -21.18
N LEU A 19 -2.33 -23.23 -21.42
CA LEU A 19 -3.30 -22.20 -21.07
C LEU A 19 -3.39 -21.98 -19.55
N SER A 20 -3.33 -23.05 -18.75
CA SER A 20 -3.29 -22.97 -17.28
C SER A 20 -2.03 -22.25 -16.78
N TRP A 21 -0.86 -22.55 -17.36
CA TRP A 21 0.38 -21.85 -17.01
C TRP A 21 0.35 -20.38 -17.42
N LEU A 22 -0.26 -20.06 -18.57
CA LEU A 22 -0.46 -18.69 -19.01
C LEU A 22 -1.38 -17.93 -18.04
N PHE A 23 -2.50 -18.53 -17.67
CA PHE A 23 -3.43 -17.97 -16.69
C PHE A 23 -2.79 -17.79 -15.30
N ALA A 24 -2.04 -18.78 -14.82
CA ALA A 24 -1.27 -18.68 -13.57
C ALA A 24 -0.25 -17.54 -13.61
N THR A 25 0.39 -17.33 -14.77
CA THR A 25 1.31 -16.19 -14.98
C THR A 25 0.57 -14.85 -14.93
N LEU A 26 -0.61 -14.75 -15.54
CA LEU A 26 -1.43 -13.53 -15.46
C LEU A 26 -1.86 -13.21 -14.03
N ILE A 27 -2.32 -14.21 -13.26
CA ILE A 27 -2.64 -14.04 -11.84
C ILE A 27 -1.40 -13.63 -11.05
N SER A 28 -0.26 -14.27 -11.32
CA SER A 28 1.01 -13.93 -10.66
C SER A 28 1.42 -12.50 -10.96
N ILE A 29 1.29 -12.00 -12.20
CA ILE A 29 1.57 -10.61 -12.55
C ILE A 29 0.68 -9.66 -11.74
N VAL A 30 -0.62 -9.94 -11.65
CA VAL A 30 -1.55 -9.12 -10.84
C VAL A 30 -1.13 -9.13 -9.38
N LEU A 31 -0.85 -10.31 -8.80
CA LEU A 31 -0.38 -10.44 -7.42
C LEU A 31 0.95 -9.70 -7.20
N VAL A 32 1.90 -9.79 -8.13
CA VAL A 32 3.20 -9.10 -8.08
C VAL A 32 3.04 -7.59 -8.15
N PHE A 33 2.16 -7.07 -9.01
CA PHE A 33 1.81 -5.65 -9.03
C PHE A 33 1.16 -5.19 -7.72
N THR A 34 0.50 -6.11 -7.00
CA THR A 34 -0.13 -5.82 -5.71
C THR A 34 0.85 -5.98 -4.53
N LEU A 35 2.00 -6.65 -4.70
CA LEU A 35 3.04 -6.77 -3.66
C LEU A 35 3.54 -5.44 -3.09
N PRO A 36 3.84 -4.38 -3.89
CA PRO A 36 4.22 -3.09 -3.32
C PRO A 36 3.09 -2.45 -2.49
N LEU A 37 1.84 -2.74 -2.85
CA LEU A 37 0.64 -2.34 -2.10
C LEU A 37 0.54 -3.09 -0.77
N THR A 38 0.89 -4.39 -0.73
CA THR A 38 0.88 -5.21 0.50
C THR A 38 1.70 -4.55 1.61
N ARG A 39 2.88 -4.00 1.28
CA ARG A 39 3.71 -3.27 2.24
C ARG A 39 2.99 -2.05 2.80
N SER A 40 2.25 -1.33 1.96
CA SER A 40 1.55 -0.12 2.35
C SER A 40 0.30 -0.44 3.19
N CYS A 41 -0.43 -1.51 2.84
CA CYS A 41 -1.52 -2.05 3.65
C CYS A 41 -1.03 -2.46 5.04
N TRP A 42 0.13 -3.10 5.14
CA TRP A 42 0.72 -3.46 6.43
C TRP A 42 0.99 -2.25 7.32
N GLU A 43 1.48 -1.15 6.75
CA GLU A 43 1.67 0.10 7.49
C GLU A 43 0.33 0.68 7.96
N ILE A 44 -0.71 0.67 7.11
CA ILE A 44 -2.06 1.08 7.52
C ILE A 44 -2.58 0.20 8.66
N THR A 45 -2.35 -1.12 8.60
CA THR A 45 -2.73 -2.07 9.66
C THR A 45 -2.06 -1.73 10.98
N LYS A 46 -0.74 -1.44 10.99
CA LYS A 46 -0.04 -1.05 12.22
C LYS A 46 -0.66 0.19 12.84
N LEU A 47 -0.97 1.21 12.02
CA LEU A 47 -1.61 2.42 12.52
C LEU A 47 -3.04 2.14 13.01
N SER A 48 -3.76 1.24 12.36
CA SER A 48 -5.09 0.83 12.79
C SER A 48 -5.08 0.07 14.11
N LEU A 49 -4.06 -0.75 14.35
CA LEU A 49 -3.90 -1.51 15.60
C LEU A 49 -3.44 -0.61 16.75
N LEU A 50 -2.50 0.31 16.47
CA LEU A 50 -1.89 1.18 17.46
C LEU A 50 -1.89 2.63 16.96
N PRO A 51 -3.06 3.30 16.97
CA PRO A 51 -3.21 4.66 16.42
C PRO A 51 -2.63 5.76 17.32
N PHE A 52 -2.37 5.45 18.59
CA PHE A 52 -1.84 6.38 19.58
C PHE A 52 -0.34 6.12 19.80
N GLY A 53 0.46 7.18 19.87
CA GLY A 53 1.91 7.09 19.97
C GLY A 53 2.65 6.84 18.65
N ASN A 54 1.91 6.53 17.57
CA ASN A 54 2.48 6.32 16.24
C ASN A 54 1.94 7.34 15.22
N GLU A 55 2.79 7.73 14.28
CA GLU A 55 2.38 8.55 13.13
C GLU A 55 2.98 8.02 11.82
N ALA A 56 2.22 8.18 10.72
CA ALA A 56 2.74 7.85 9.41
C ALA A 56 3.54 9.02 8.84
N VAL A 57 4.81 8.77 8.58
CA VAL A 57 5.76 9.75 8.03
C VAL A 57 6.22 9.27 6.65
N HIS A 58 6.50 10.21 5.75
CA HIS A 58 7.03 9.88 4.43
C HIS A 58 8.48 9.39 4.59
N VAL A 59 8.87 8.35 3.86
CA VAL A 59 10.21 7.75 3.95
C VAL A 59 11.31 8.77 3.70
N ASP A 60 11.08 9.76 2.85
CA ASP A 60 12.02 10.85 2.56
C ASP A 60 12.40 11.70 3.77
N VAL A 61 11.53 11.78 4.78
CA VAL A 61 11.82 12.47 6.05
C VAL A 61 12.64 11.57 6.96
N LEU A 62 12.39 10.26 6.93
CA LEU A 62 13.09 9.29 7.79
C LEU A 62 14.49 8.94 7.27
N ARG A 63 14.66 8.88 5.94
CA ARG A 63 15.90 8.48 5.27
C ARG A 63 16.21 9.40 4.08
N PRO A 64 16.58 10.66 4.34
CA PRO A 64 16.86 11.64 3.30
C PRO A 64 18.04 11.25 2.38
N GLU A 65 19.00 10.47 2.88
CA GLU A 65 20.14 9.96 2.10
C GLU A 65 19.77 8.88 1.06
N SER A 66 18.60 8.25 1.19
CA SER A 66 18.10 7.21 0.29
C SER A 66 17.13 7.74 -0.76
N LYS A 67 17.17 9.05 -1.07
CA LYS A 67 16.32 9.66 -2.10
C LYS A 67 16.76 9.19 -3.50
N SER A 68 16.02 8.24 -4.07
CA SER A 68 16.16 7.89 -5.49
C SER A 68 14.97 8.45 -6.28
N HIS A 69 15.26 9.29 -7.28
CA HIS A 69 14.23 9.88 -8.14
C HIS A 69 13.35 8.82 -8.82
N ILE A 70 13.95 7.67 -9.17
CA ILE A 70 13.27 6.56 -9.83
C ILE A 70 12.20 5.92 -8.91
N MET A 71 12.49 5.71 -7.63
CA MET A 71 11.51 5.12 -6.71
C MET A 71 10.38 6.10 -6.36
N ASN A 72 10.68 7.40 -6.28
CA ASN A 72 9.65 8.41 -6.03
C ASN A 72 8.67 8.52 -7.21
N THR A 73 9.19 8.58 -8.44
CA THR A 73 8.34 8.59 -9.64
C THR A 73 7.47 7.33 -9.74
N GLY A 74 8.06 6.15 -9.55
CA GLY A 74 7.29 4.89 -9.53
C GLY A 74 6.23 4.83 -8.42
N GLY A 75 6.55 5.34 -7.23
CA GLY A 75 5.62 5.43 -6.11
C GLY A 75 4.44 6.37 -6.37
N THR A 76 4.68 7.50 -7.05
CA THR A 76 3.61 8.44 -7.44
C THR A 76 2.64 7.81 -8.43
N PHE A 77 3.14 7.10 -9.46
CA PHE A 77 2.26 6.39 -10.40
C PHE A 77 1.40 5.34 -9.70
N LEU A 78 1.99 4.58 -8.77
CA LEU A 78 1.26 3.57 -8.00
C LEU A 78 0.21 4.21 -7.07
N ASN A 79 0.51 5.36 -6.47
CA ASN A 79 -0.45 6.14 -5.68
C ASN A 79 -1.62 6.67 -6.54
N ILE A 80 -1.35 7.16 -7.76
CA ILE A 80 -2.41 7.64 -8.68
C ILE A 80 -3.31 6.48 -9.09
N PHE A 81 -2.71 5.35 -9.48
CA PHE A 81 -3.45 4.12 -9.79
C PHE A 81 -4.30 3.70 -8.58
N TRP A 82 -3.70 3.62 -7.40
CA TRP A 82 -4.41 3.29 -6.17
C TRP A 82 -5.58 4.25 -5.91
N LEU A 83 -5.37 5.56 -6.02
CA LEU A 83 -6.40 6.55 -5.77
C LEU A 83 -7.62 6.37 -6.67
N ILE A 84 -7.44 6.02 -7.95
CA ILE A 84 -8.52 5.84 -8.92
C ILE A 84 -9.31 4.55 -8.64
N PHE A 85 -8.62 3.44 -8.36
CA PHE A 85 -9.26 2.13 -8.19
C PHE A 85 -9.74 1.88 -6.76
N PHE A 86 -8.94 2.24 -5.75
CA PHE A 86 -9.17 1.82 -4.35
C PHE A 86 -9.15 2.92 -3.28
N GLY A 87 -8.33 3.95 -3.44
CA GLY A 87 -8.04 4.90 -2.36
C GLY A 87 -9.22 5.78 -1.94
N TRP A 88 -10.04 6.23 -2.90
CA TRP A 88 -11.13 7.16 -2.61
C TRP A 88 -12.28 6.51 -1.82
N TRP A 89 -12.62 5.24 -2.11
CA TRP A 89 -13.67 4.53 -1.36
C TRP A 89 -13.21 4.21 0.06
N LEU A 90 -11.95 3.78 0.24
CA LEU A 90 -11.37 3.52 1.56
C LEU A 90 -11.38 4.78 2.43
N CYS A 91 -10.93 5.90 1.87
CA CYS A 91 -10.96 7.18 2.54
C CYS A 91 -12.38 7.56 3.00
N LEU A 92 -13.35 7.47 2.09
CA LEU A 92 -14.74 7.80 2.39
C LEU A 92 -15.31 6.88 3.49
N SER A 93 -15.06 5.57 3.42
CA SER A 93 -15.49 4.63 4.46
C SER A 93 -14.92 5.00 5.84
N HIS A 94 -13.63 5.31 5.93
CA HIS A 94 -13.02 5.73 7.20
C HIS A 94 -13.54 7.08 7.70
N ILE A 95 -13.82 8.04 6.80
CA ILE A 95 -14.44 9.31 7.16
C ILE A 95 -15.85 9.08 7.72
N SER A 96 -16.68 8.26 7.05
CA SER A 96 -18.03 7.95 7.51
C SER A 96 -18.02 7.28 8.88
N VAL A 97 -17.17 6.27 9.07
CA VAL A 97 -17.01 5.59 10.37
C VAL A 97 -16.49 6.55 11.44
N GLY A 98 -15.53 7.43 11.09
CA GLY A 98 -15.00 8.44 12.00
C GLY A 98 -16.07 9.44 12.46
N ILE A 99 -16.93 9.91 11.54
CA ILE A 99 -18.06 10.79 11.88
C ILE A 99 -19.03 10.09 12.83
N VAL A 100 -19.41 8.85 12.53
CA VAL A 100 -20.30 8.06 13.39
C VAL A 100 -19.72 7.88 14.79
N GLN A 101 -18.41 7.60 14.89
CA GLN A 101 -17.74 7.47 16.18
C GLN A 101 -17.62 8.79 16.92
N CYS A 102 -17.43 9.92 16.23
CA CYS A 102 -17.41 11.25 16.85
C CYS A 102 -18.77 11.67 17.43
N ILE A 103 -19.88 11.14 16.92
CA ILE A 103 -21.23 11.40 17.48
C ILE A 103 -21.33 10.81 18.90
N SER A 104 -20.65 9.69 19.17
CA SER A 104 -20.46 9.22 20.53
C SER A 104 -19.34 10.04 21.18
N ILE A 105 -19.63 10.84 22.21
CA ILE A 105 -18.61 11.65 22.92
C ILE A 105 -17.40 10.79 23.37
N ILE A 106 -17.66 9.52 23.70
CA ILE A 106 -16.65 8.52 24.09
C ILE A 106 -15.81 8.05 22.89
N GLY A 107 -16.38 8.06 21.67
CA GLY A 107 -15.74 7.60 20.44
C GLY A 107 -14.93 8.67 19.70
N ILE A 108 -14.97 9.94 20.12
CA ILE A 108 -14.13 11.04 19.58
C ILE A 108 -12.66 10.63 19.38
N PRO A 109 -11.94 10.05 20.37
CA PRO A 109 -10.54 9.65 20.17
C PRO A 109 -10.36 8.59 19.07
N VAL A 110 -11.33 7.68 18.91
CA VAL A 110 -11.33 6.64 17.87
C VAL A 110 -11.72 7.21 16.50
N GLY A 111 -12.63 8.18 16.48
CA GLY A 111 -12.99 8.92 15.28
C GLY A 111 -11.81 9.69 14.71
N ILE A 112 -11.04 10.37 15.58
CA ILE A 112 -9.78 11.05 15.20
C ILE A 112 -8.76 10.05 14.62
N ALA A 113 -8.63 8.85 15.19
CA ALA A 113 -7.78 7.80 14.64
C ALA A 113 -8.23 7.37 13.23
N ASN A 114 -9.53 7.22 13.00
CA ASN A 114 -10.07 6.91 11.68
C ASN A 114 -9.77 7.99 10.64
N PHE A 115 -9.86 9.28 11.00
CA PHE A 115 -9.48 10.37 10.10
C PHE A 115 -7.98 10.35 9.76
N LYS A 116 -7.10 10.00 10.71
CA LYS A 116 -5.67 9.81 10.44
C LYS A 116 -5.42 8.68 9.44
N ILE A 117 -6.12 7.56 9.60
CA ILE A 117 -6.02 6.42 8.69
C ILE A 117 -6.56 6.78 7.31
N ALA A 118 -7.67 7.53 7.23
CA ALA A 118 -8.24 8.00 5.96
C ALA A 118 -7.22 8.78 5.11
N ALA A 119 -6.45 9.67 5.75
CA ALA A 119 -5.42 10.46 5.07
C ALA A 119 -4.29 9.58 4.47
N ILE A 120 -3.91 8.51 5.16
CA ILE A 120 -2.87 7.57 4.69
C ILE A 120 -3.43 6.60 3.66
N ALA A 121 -4.71 6.23 3.77
CA ALA A 121 -5.39 5.36 2.82
C ALA A 121 -5.47 5.96 1.40
N LEU A 122 -5.46 7.30 1.27
CA LEU A 122 -5.40 7.98 -0.03
C LEU A 122 -4.03 7.86 -0.71
N TRP A 123 -2.93 8.00 0.05
CA TRP A 123 -1.55 7.92 -0.44
C TRP A 123 -0.71 6.96 0.41
N PRO A 124 -0.92 5.64 0.25
CA PRO A 124 -0.31 4.65 1.13
C PRO A 124 1.16 4.39 0.75
N VAL A 125 1.53 4.58 -0.52
CA VAL A 125 2.88 4.28 -1.01
C VAL A 125 3.87 5.34 -0.53
N GLY A 126 5.01 4.89 -0.01
CA GLY A 126 6.08 5.78 0.48
C GLY A 126 5.91 6.23 1.93
N ARG A 127 4.89 5.76 2.64
CA ARG A 127 4.67 6.05 4.07
C ARG A 127 5.17 4.92 4.98
N ARG A 128 5.62 5.26 6.18
CA ARG A 128 5.99 4.34 7.26
C ARG A 128 5.39 4.80 8.57
N VAL A 129 4.87 3.86 9.35
CA VAL A 129 4.40 4.09 10.71
C VAL A 129 5.60 3.95 11.64
N VAL A 130 5.90 5.04 12.32
CA VAL A 130 6.97 5.18 13.31
C VAL A 130 6.41 5.83 14.56
N SER A 131 7.15 5.80 15.67
CA SER A 131 6.71 6.50 16.88
C SER A 131 6.72 8.01 16.65
N VAL A 132 5.90 8.75 17.39
CA VAL A 132 5.84 10.22 17.32
C VAL A 132 7.18 10.85 17.73
N GLU A 133 7.89 10.24 18.67
CA GLU A 133 9.22 10.65 19.11
C GLU A 133 10.25 10.48 17.99
N GLU A 134 10.26 9.32 17.32
CA GLU A 134 11.14 9.04 16.18
C GLU A 134 10.86 9.99 15.01
N ALA A 135 9.58 10.22 14.72
CA ALA A 135 9.14 11.12 13.67
C ALA A 135 9.53 12.58 13.96
N ARG A 136 9.39 13.04 15.20
CA ARG A 136 9.83 14.37 15.63
C ARG A 136 11.35 14.49 15.51
N ALA A 137 12.11 13.51 16.00
CA ALA A 137 13.57 13.50 15.90
C ALA A 137 14.04 13.57 14.43
N ALA A 138 13.39 12.81 13.54
CA ALA A 138 13.69 12.86 12.10
C ALA A 138 13.37 14.23 11.47
N ARG A 139 12.25 14.86 11.85
CA ARG A 139 11.90 16.22 11.39
C ARG A 139 12.91 17.26 11.88
N GLU A 140 13.32 17.20 13.13
CA GLU A 140 14.32 18.10 13.71
C GLU A 140 15.70 17.91 13.06
N ALA A 141 16.13 16.66 12.83
CA ALA A 141 17.37 16.36 12.15
C ALA A 141 17.39 16.92 10.72
N ASN A 142 16.28 16.85 9.99
CA ASN A 142 16.15 17.47 8.68
C ASN A 142 16.16 19.00 8.75
N ALA A 143 15.49 19.60 9.74
CA ALA A 143 15.48 21.05 9.91
C ALA A 143 16.88 21.62 10.20
N ARG A 144 17.75 20.86 10.89
CA ARG A 144 19.15 21.26 11.15
C ARG A 144 20.09 21.10 9.94
N ARG A 145 19.66 20.38 8.89
CA ARG A 145 20.47 20.17 7.67
C ARG A 145 20.34 21.32 6.66
N TYR A 146 19.35 22.19 6.84
CA TYR A 146 19.13 23.42 6.06
C TYR A 146 19.56 24.64 6.88
#